data_AF-A0A2V5TF74-F1
#
_entry.id   AF-A0A2V5TF74-F1
#
_cell.length_a   1.000
_cell.length_b   1.000
_cell.length_c   1.000
_cell.angle_alpha   90.00
_cell.angle_beta   90.00
_cell.angle_gamma   90.00
#
_symmetry.space_group_name_H-M   'P 1'
#
loop_
_entity.id
_entity.type
_entity.pdbx_description
1 polymer ?
#
loop_
_entity_poly.entity_id
_entity_poly.type
_entity_poly.pdbx_seq_one_letter_code
_entity_poly.pdbx_strand_id
1 'polypeptide(L)'
;MRAIWKGSISFGLVNIPIALYPATRKEELSFRLLRRSDLSPVNYKRVAEKDGKEVPWDEIVKGYEYEKGKYVVLKNEDFQRVDLEATQTVDIQDFVDQEDIDPMFFYKPYYLEPQKGGDKAYVLLRDALEESKKV
;
A
#
# COMPACT_ATOMS: atom_id res chain seq x y z
N MET A 1 14.14 2.84 -7.86
CA MET A 1 13.06 2.38 -6.96
C MET A 1 11.75 2.37 -7.74
N ARG A 2 10.81 1.47 -7.42
CA ARG A 2 9.46 1.48 -8.01
C ARG A 2 8.54 2.31 -7.12
N ALA A 3 7.76 3.22 -7.70
CA ALA A 3 6.74 3.95 -6.97
C ALA A 3 5.70 2.96 -6.40
N ILE A 4 5.35 3.12 -5.13
CA ILE A 4 4.32 2.29 -4.48
C ILE A 4 2.92 2.87 -4.71
N TRP A 5 2.85 4.18 -4.99
CA TRP A 5 1.61 4.90 -5.19
C TRP A 5 1.85 6.15 -6.05
N LYS A 6 0.84 6.53 -6.81
CA LYS A 6 0.78 7.78 -7.58
C LYS A 6 -0.54 8.46 -7.29
N GLY A 7 -0.50 9.78 -7.22
CA GLY A 7 -1.67 10.59 -6.93
C GLY A 7 -1.30 12.07 -6.95
N SER A 8 -1.99 12.88 -6.16
CA SER A 8 -1.71 14.31 -6.06
C SER A 8 -1.71 14.82 -4.62
N ILE A 9 -0.97 15.88 -4.37
CA ILE A 9 -1.13 16.72 -3.17
C ILE A 9 -2.17 17.78 -3.50
N SER A 10 -3.15 17.97 -2.63
CA SER A 10 -4.26 18.90 -2.81
C SER A 10 -4.39 19.82 -1.60
N PHE A 11 -4.55 21.12 -1.85
CA PHE A 11 -4.92 22.10 -0.83
C PHE A 11 -5.51 23.35 -1.49
N GLY A 12 -6.71 23.75 -1.05
CA GLY A 12 -7.45 24.83 -1.68
C GLY A 12 -7.71 24.57 -3.17
N LEU A 13 -7.05 25.34 -4.04
CA LEU A 13 -7.14 25.21 -5.51
C LEU A 13 -5.87 24.62 -6.14
N VAL A 14 -4.89 24.25 -5.32
CA VAL A 14 -3.61 23.71 -5.79
C VAL A 14 -3.70 22.20 -5.83
N ASN A 15 -3.32 21.62 -6.97
CA ASN A 15 -3.25 20.17 -7.15
C ASN A 15 -1.92 19.81 -7.82
N ILE A 16 -1.06 19.08 -7.12
CA ILE A 16 0.31 18.78 -7.54
C ILE A 16 0.44 17.26 -7.74
N PRO A 17 0.63 16.76 -8.96
CA PRO A 17 0.79 15.33 -9.18
C PRO A 17 2.13 14.84 -8.62
N ILE A 18 2.12 13.75 -7.85
CA ILE A 18 3.30 13.17 -7.20
C ILE A 18 3.35 11.64 -7.32
N ALA A 19 4.52 11.07 -7.07
CA ALA A 19 4.74 9.66 -6.83
C ALA A 19 5.39 9.43 -5.46
N LEU A 20 4.93 8.40 -4.76
CA LEU A 20 5.45 7.99 -3.45
C LEU A 20 6.42 6.83 -3.60
N TYR A 21 7.57 6.95 -2.94
CA TYR A 21 8.60 5.92 -2.85
C TYR A 21 8.90 5.63 -1.38
N PRO A 22 9.04 4.36 -0.96
CA PRO A 22 9.44 4.04 0.40
C PRO A 22 10.86 4.56 0.67
N ALA A 23 11.04 5.32 1.75
CA ALA A 23 12.35 5.82 2.15
C ALA A 23 13.18 4.75 2.89
N THR A 24 12.56 3.64 3.28
CA THR A 24 13.20 2.50 3.90
C THR A 24 13.08 1.26 3.01
N ARG A 25 14.14 0.44 2.98
CA ARG A 25 14.13 -0.86 2.34
C ARG A 25 14.32 -1.94 3.41
N LYS A 26 13.35 -2.83 3.55
CA LYS A 26 13.53 -4.04 4.36
C LYS A 26 14.29 -5.05 3.51
N GLU A 27 15.52 -5.37 3.89
CA GLU A 27 16.27 -6.45 3.27
C GLU A 27 15.94 -7.75 4.01
N GLU A 28 14.90 -8.44 3.56
CA GLU A 28 14.61 -9.80 4.03
C GLU A 28 15.30 -10.83 3.15
N LEU A 29 16.02 -11.76 3.77
CA LEU A 29 16.55 -12.93 3.10
C LEU A 29 15.39 -13.83 2.67
N SER A 30 15.17 -13.94 1.36
CA SER A 30 14.19 -14.89 0.80
C SER A 30 14.83 -16.26 0.65
N PHE A 31 14.25 -17.27 1.30
CA PHE A 31 14.67 -18.65 1.15
C PHE A 31 13.73 -19.41 0.21
N ARG A 32 14.31 -20.19 -0.70
CA ARG A 32 13.55 -21.15 -1.50
C ARG A 32 13.53 -22.49 -0.77
N LEU A 33 12.35 -23.09 -0.63
CA LEU A 33 12.24 -24.44 -0.08
C LEU A 33 12.76 -25.46 -1.09
N LEU A 34 13.71 -26.29 -0.66
CA LEU A 34 14.32 -27.33 -1.47
C LEU A 34 14.05 -28.70 -0.85
N ARG A 35 13.80 -29.71 -1.69
CA ARG A 35 13.70 -31.10 -1.25
C ARG A 35 15.08 -31.55 -0.78
N ARG A 36 15.16 -32.09 0.45
CA ARG A 36 16.42 -32.48 1.10
C ARG A 36 17.27 -33.46 0.27
N SER A 37 16.64 -34.37 -0.49
CA SER A 37 17.33 -35.47 -1.18
C SER A 37 18.09 -35.04 -2.45
N ASP A 38 17.58 -34.06 -3.18
CA ASP A 38 18.08 -33.69 -4.51
C ASP A 38 18.16 -32.16 -4.74
N LEU A 39 17.85 -31.37 -3.70
CA LEU A 39 17.81 -29.91 -3.72
C LEU A 39 16.87 -29.32 -4.79
N SER A 40 15.92 -30.12 -5.29
CA SER A 40 14.91 -29.63 -6.21
C SER A 40 13.95 -28.65 -5.52
N PRO A 41 13.51 -27.57 -6.19
CA PRO A 41 12.54 -26.63 -5.63
C PRO A 41 11.19 -27.27 -5.28
N VAL A 42 10.64 -26.92 -4.13
CA VAL A 42 9.29 -27.30 -3.72
C VAL A 42 8.28 -26.25 -4.19
N ASN A 43 7.17 -26.71 -4.77
CA ASN A 43 6.02 -25.89 -5.17
C ASN A 43 4.79 -26.23 -4.33
N TYR A 44 3.91 -25.25 -4.14
CA TYR A 44 2.65 -25.43 -3.43
C TYR A 44 1.52 -25.79 -4.40
N LYS A 45 0.67 -26.74 -4.00
CA LYS A 45 -0.61 -27.04 -4.64
C LYS A 45 -1.75 -26.74 -3.67
N ARG A 46 -2.84 -26.19 -4.19
CA ARG A 46 -4.08 -25.97 -3.43
C ARG A 46 -4.92 -27.22 -3.61
N VAL A 47 -5.33 -27.85 -2.51
CA VAL A 47 -6.12 -29.08 -2.52
C VAL A 47 -7.36 -28.90 -1.67
N ALA A 48 -8.50 -29.43 -2.12
CA ALA A 48 -9.74 -29.40 -1.33
C ALA A 48 -9.65 -30.44 -0.21
N GLU A 49 -9.96 -30.05 1.02
CA GLU A 49 -9.83 -30.92 2.20
C GLU A 49 -10.73 -32.16 2.11
N LYS A 50 -11.91 -32.03 1.48
CA LYS A 50 -12.91 -33.09 1.42
C LYS A 50 -12.50 -34.28 0.57
N ASP A 51 -11.80 -34.06 -0.54
CA ASP A 51 -11.49 -35.09 -1.53
C ASP A 51 -10.01 -35.17 -1.92
N GLY A 52 -9.17 -34.26 -1.42
CA GLY A 52 -7.73 -34.22 -1.68
C GLY A 52 -7.36 -33.81 -3.10
N LYS A 53 -8.32 -33.37 -3.93
CA LYS A 53 -8.05 -33.00 -5.32
C LYS A 53 -7.50 -31.58 -5.41
N GLU A 54 -6.66 -31.37 -6.42
CA GLU A 54 -6.13 -30.04 -6.73
C GLU A 54 -7.24 -29.10 -7.19
N VAL A 55 -7.22 -27.86 -6.69
CA VAL A 55 -8.22 -26.83 -6.99
C VAL A 55 -7.59 -25.72 -7.83
N PRO A 56 -8.07 -25.49 -9.07
CA PRO A 56 -7.67 -24.36 -9.90
C PRO A 56 -7.92 -22.99 -9.23
N TRP A 57 -7.20 -21.95 -9.66
CA TRP A 57 -7.35 -20.61 -9.07
C TRP A 57 -8.74 -20.00 -9.28
N ASP A 58 -9.32 -20.21 -10.45
CA ASP A 58 -10.62 -19.71 -10.87
C ASP A 58 -11.79 -20.39 -10.15
N GLU A 59 -11.56 -21.55 -9.53
CA GLU A 59 -12.54 -22.26 -8.71
C GLU A 59 -12.45 -21.91 -7.20
N ILE A 60 -11.51 -21.04 -6.81
CA ILE A 60 -11.32 -20.65 -5.40
C ILE A 60 -12.06 -19.34 -5.10
N VAL A 61 -12.96 -19.39 -4.11
CA VAL A 61 -13.64 -18.21 -3.55
C VAL A 61 -13.16 -17.90 -2.14
N LYS A 62 -13.31 -16.65 -1.70
CA LYS A 62 -13.02 -16.24 -0.31
C LYS A 62 -14.26 -16.48 0.55
N GLY A 63 -14.15 -17.31 1.59
CA GLY A 63 -15.20 -17.55 2.57
C GLY A 63 -14.83 -17.00 3.94
N TYR A 64 -15.77 -16.37 4.63
CA TYR A 64 -15.66 -16.01 6.05
C TYR A 64 -16.51 -16.97 6.89
N GLU A 65 -15.88 -17.64 7.87
CA GLU A 65 -16.56 -18.55 8.78
C GLU A 65 -17.22 -17.75 9.91
N TYR A 66 -18.55 -17.65 9.86
CA TYR A 66 -19.33 -16.91 10.89
C TYR A 66 -19.85 -17.83 11.99
N GLU A 67 -19.88 -19.13 11.74
CA GLU A 67 -20.17 -20.19 12.70
C GLU A 67 -19.42 -21.44 12.22
N LYS A 68 -19.04 -22.33 13.14
CA LYS A 68 -18.26 -23.53 12.82
C LYS A 68 -18.87 -24.30 11.64
N GLY A 69 -18.13 -24.40 10.53
CA GLY A 69 -18.52 -25.07 9.30
C GLY A 69 -19.53 -24.31 8.43
N LYS A 70 -19.92 -23.08 8.78
CA LYS A 70 -20.79 -22.21 7.99
C LYS A 70 -20.03 -20.99 7.49
N TYR A 71 -20.04 -20.81 6.17
CA TYR A 71 -19.27 -19.79 5.48
C TYR A 71 -20.19 -18.82 4.73
N VAL A 72 -19.86 -17.52 4.76
CA VAL A 72 -20.37 -16.54 3.81
C VAL A 72 -19.30 -16.34 2.75
N VAL A 73 -19.67 -16.49 1.47
CA VAL A 73 -18.78 -16.21 0.35
C VAL A 73 -18.73 -14.71 0.11
N LEU A 74 -17.52 -14.16 0.15
CA LEU A 74 -17.24 -12.75 -0.15
C LEU A 74 -16.81 -12.63 -1.61
N LYS A 75 -17.52 -11.80 -2.37
CA LYS A 75 -17.17 -11.43 -3.75
C LYS A 75 -16.27 -10.21 -3.75
N ASN A 76 -15.54 -10.01 -4.84
CA ASN A 76 -14.76 -8.79 -5.05
C ASN A 76 -15.61 -7.52 -4.92
N GLU A 77 -16.87 -7.57 -5.37
CA GLU A 77 -17.85 -6.48 -5.26
C GLU A 77 -18.14 -6.09 -3.80
N ASP A 78 -18.17 -7.07 -2.88
CA ASP A 78 -18.40 -6.81 -1.46
C ASP A 78 -17.24 -6.01 -0.84
N PHE A 79 -16.00 -6.25 -1.29
CA PHE A 79 -14.85 -5.46 -0.87
C PHE A 79 -14.85 -4.05 -1.48
N GLN A 80 -15.26 -3.92 -2.75
CA GLN A 80 -15.34 -2.60 -3.42
C GLN A 80 -16.37 -1.67 -2.78
N ARG A 81 -17.47 -2.21 -2.24
CA ARG A 81 -18.49 -1.41 -1.54
C ARG A 81 -18.03 -0.88 -0.18
N VAL A 82 -17.00 -1.50 0.40
CA VAL A 82 -16.41 -1.11 1.70
C VAL A 82 -15.22 -0.18 1.51
N ASP A 83 -14.58 -0.21 0.33
CA ASP A 83 -13.47 0.69 -0.01
C ASP A 83 -14.02 2.11 -0.08
N LEU A 84 -13.92 2.82 1.05
CA LEU A 84 -14.03 4.27 1.15
C LEU A 84 -13.26 4.85 -0.04
N GLU A 85 -13.90 5.74 -0.81
CA GLU A 85 -13.35 6.35 -2.02
C GLU A 85 -11.85 6.61 -1.83
N ALA A 86 -11.02 5.74 -2.40
CA ALA A 86 -9.59 5.89 -2.35
C ALA A 86 -9.24 7.03 -3.30
N THR A 87 -9.49 8.26 -2.85
CA THR A 87 -9.03 9.45 -3.53
C THR A 87 -7.53 9.29 -3.66
N GLN A 88 -7.03 9.31 -4.89
CA GLN A 88 -5.60 9.26 -5.15
C GLN A 88 -4.97 10.61 -4.80
N THR A 89 -5.24 11.10 -3.59
CA THR A 89 -4.99 12.46 -3.17
C THR A 89 -4.54 12.48 -1.71
N VAL A 90 -3.51 13.27 -1.45
CA VAL A 90 -3.04 13.65 -0.12
C VAL A 90 -3.52 15.08 0.10
N ASP A 91 -4.59 15.23 0.88
CA ASP A 91 -5.15 16.55 1.20
C ASP A 91 -4.41 17.16 2.39
N ILE A 92 -3.73 18.30 2.18
CA ILE A 92 -3.14 19.06 3.28
C ILE A 92 -4.26 19.81 3.99
N GLN A 93 -4.43 19.50 5.28
CA GLN A 93 -5.42 20.16 6.13
C GLN A 93 -4.84 21.41 6.80
N ASP A 94 -3.62 21.31 7.33
CA ASP A 94 -2.95 22.36 8.09
C ASP A 94 -1.42 22.26 7.92
N PHE A 95 -0.74 23.36 8.26
CA PHE A 95 0.72 23.45 8.32
C PHE A 95 1.13 23.73 9.77
N VAL A 96 1.84 22.81 10.40
CA VAL A 96 2.13 22.87 11.84
C VAL A 96 3.62 22.96 12.13
N ASP A 97 4.00 23.36 13.34
CA ASP A 97 5.39 23.26 13.75
C ASP A 97 5.75 21.79 13.97
N GLN A 98 6.95 21.39 13.56
CA GLN A 98 7.40 20.00 13.69
C GLN A 98 7.40 19.51 15.15
N GLU A 99 7.61 20.42 16.10
CA GLU A 99 7.62 20.16 17.54
C GLU A 99 6.22 19.80 18.09
N ASP A 100 5.15 20.18 17.38
CA ASP A 100 3.77 19.87 17.77
C ASP A 100 3.38 18.41 17.43
N ILE A 101 4.18 17.72 16.61
CA ILE A 101 3.93 16.34 16.21
C ILE A 101 4.67 15.39 17.15
N ASP A 102 3.92 14.66 17.98
CA ASP A 102 4.49 13.59 18.82
C ASP A 102 5.23 12.57 17.94
N PRO A 103 6.52 12.27 18.21
CA PRO A 103 7.30 11.33 17.43
C PRO A 103 6.67 9.94 17.28
N MET A 104 5.78 9.54 18.19
CA MET A 104 5.02 8.28 18.11
C MET A 104 4.16 8.17 16.85
N PHE A 105 3.76 9.30 16.25
CA PHE A 105 2.97 9.30 15.00
C PHE A 105 3.82 9.06 13.74
N PHE A 106 5.15 9.11 13.81
CA PHE A 106 6.01 8.78 12.66
C PHE A 106 6.14 7.26 12.49
N TYR A 107 5.46 6.71 11.49
CA TYR A 107 5.50 5.27 11.22
C TYR A 107 6.50 4.87 10.13
N LYS A 108 6.18 5.16 8.86
CA LYS A 108 7.03 4.82 7.72
C LYS A 108 7.29 6.08 6.90
N PRO A 109 8.55 6.48 6.75
CA PRO A 109 8.87 7.62 5.91
C PRO A 109 8.77 7.23 4.43
N TYR A 110 8.29 8.19 3.63
CA TYR A 110 8.20 8.09 2.18
C TYR A 110 8.86 9.31 1.55
N TYR A 111 9.50 9.11 0.40
CA TYR A 111 9.91 10.19 -0.47
C TYR A 111 8.79 10.51 -1.46
N LEU A 112 8.57 11.81 -1.66
CA LEU A 112 7.67 12.36 -2.65
C LEU A 112 8.49 12.88 -3.84
N GLU A 113 8.07 12.52 -5.04
CA GLU A 113 8.65 12.98 -6.29
C GLU A 113 7.55 13.69 -7.11
N PRO A 114 7.71 14.95 -7.52
CA PRO A 114 6.77 15.58 -8.42
C PRO A 114 6.71 14.83 -9.75
N GLN A 115 5.51 14.64 -10.28
CA GLN A 115 5.31 14.12 -11.62
C GLN A 115 5.18 15.28 -12.60
N LYS A 116 5.24 14.95 -13.90
CA LYS A 116 5.20 15.92 -15.01
C LYS A 116 4.10 16.98 -14.81
N GLY A 117 4.51 18.24 -14.80
CA GLY A 117 3.61 19.39 -14.63
C GLY A 117 3.41 19.84 -13.18
N GLY A 118 3.88 19.07 -12.20
CA GLY A 118 3.87 19.43 -10.78
C GLY A 118 5.16 20.10 -10.29
N ASP A 119 6.23 20.10 -11.09
CA ASP A 119 7.60 20.43 -10.65
C ASP A 119 7.71 21.79 -9.96
N LYS A 120 7.19 22.86 -10.61
CA LYS A 120 7.27 24.23 -10.08
C LYS A 120 6.44 24.41 -8.82
N ALA A 121 5.23 23.87 -8.80
CA ALA A 121 4.34 23.98 -7.65
C ALA A 121 4.87 23.20 -6.44
N TYR A 122 5.44 22.02 -6.69
CA TYR A 122 6.07 21.20 -5.65
C TYR A 122 7.28 21.89 -5.04
N VAL A 123 8.17 22.44 -5.87
CA VAL A 123 9.34 23.20 -5.41
C VAL A 123 8.91 24.41 -4.58
N LEU A 124 7.92 25.17 -5.05
CA LEU A 124 7.39 26.31 -4.30
C LEU A 124 6.83 25.90 -2.92
N LEU A 125 6.05 24.81 -2.87
CA LEU A 125 5.53 24.29 -1.61
C LEU A 125 6.66 23.87 -0.67
N ARG A 126 7.65 23.11 -1.16
CA ARG A 126 8.82 22.68 -0.39
C ARG A 126 9.57 23.88 0.18
N ASP A 127 9.88 24.87 -0.65
CA ASP A 127 10.66 26.03 -0.26
C ASP A 127 9.88 26.88 0.77
N ALA A 128 8.56 27.04 0.59
CA ALA A 128 7.72 27.74 1.55
C ALA A 128 7.65 27.02 2.92
N LEU A 129 7.58 25.68 2.93
CA LEU A 129 7.63 24.89 4.17
C LEU A 129 8.98 25.04 4.87
N GLU A 130 10.08 24.99 4.12
CA GLU A 130 11.43 25.15 4.64
C GLU A 130 11.66 26.55 5.24
N GLU A 131 11.24 27.61 4.54
CA GLU A 131 11.36 28.99 5.01
C GLU A 131 10.49 29.27 6.24
N SER A 132 9.26 28.74 6.26
CA SER A 132 8.32 28.91 7.38
C SER A 132 8.57 27.96 8.55
N LYS A 133 9.47 26.98 8.39
CA LYS A 133 9.76 25.89 9.35
C LYS A 133 8.51 25.07 9.72
N LYS A 134 7.61 24.89 8.75
CA LYS A 134 6.38 24.11 8.89
C LYS A 134 6.51 22.74 8.24
N VAL A 135 5.64 21.83 8.64
CA VAL A 135 5.46 20.49 8.05
C VAL A 135 4.01 20.25 7.68
#